data_AF-A0A2V6EQI5-F1
#
_entry.id   AF-A0A2V6EQI5-F1
#
_cell.length_a   1.000
_cell.length_b   1.000
_cell.length_c   1.000
_cell.angle_alpha   90.00
_cell.angle_beta   90.00
_cell.angle_gamma   90.00
#
_symmetry.space_group_name_H-M   'P 1'
#
loop_
_entity.id
_entity.type
_entity.pdbx_description
1 polymer ?
#
loop_
_entity_poly.entity_id
_entity_poly.type
_entity_poly.pdbx_seq_one_letter_code
_entity_poly.pdbx_strand_id
1 'polypeptide(L)'
;MFFDTDCGGVVHNIAYLRFIEIARTLLVEQLGLTLPEMAATQKYPVVVRTEIDYRRAAKLGDRLTIEGWLDQLERVRFWCA
;
A
#
# COMPACT_ATOMS: atom_id res chain seq x y z
N MET A 1 -14.33 -3.87 2.25
CA MET A 1 -15.13 -5.11 2.48
C MET A 1 -15.65 -5.09 3.91
N PHE A 2 -16.66 -5.91 4.24
CA PHE A 2 -17.24 -5.93 5.60
C PHE A 2 -16.21 -6.27 6.69
N PHE A 3 -15.25 -7.15 6.40
CA PHE A 3 -14.18 -7.51 7.33
C PHE A 3 -13.08 -6.44 7.48
N ASP A 4 -13.13 -5.35 6.71
CA ASP A 4 -12.21 -4.23 6.88
C ASP A 4 -12.67 -3.30 8.00
N THR A 5 -13.90 -3.44 8.50
CA THR A 5 -14.44 -2.61 9.59
C THR A 5 -14.36 -3.28 10.95
N ASP A 6 -14.22 -2.50 12.01
CA ASP A 6 -14.16 -2.96 13.40
C ASP A 6 -15.41 -2.58 14.22
N CYS A 7 -15.40 -2.89 15.53
CA CYS A 7 -16.51 -2.58 16.44
C CYS A 7 -16.77 -1.08 16.62
N GLY A 8 -15.85 -0.21 16.20
CA GLY A 8 -16.04 1.23 16.12
C GLY A 8 -16.89 1.67 14.92
N GLY A 9 -17.30 0.74 14.06
CA GLY A 9 -18.15 1.02 12.89
C GLY A 9 -17.41 1.76 11.76
N VAL A 10 -16.08 1.72 11.80
CA VAL A 10 -15.20 2.34 10.81
C VAL A 10 -14.19 1.32 10.29
N VAL A 11 -13.52 1.66 9.20
CA VAL A 11 -12.43 0.86 8.66
C VAL A 11 -11.27 0.81 9.67
N HIS A 12 -10.85 -0.40 10.03
CA HIS A 12 -9.76 -0.65 10.97
C HIS A 12 -8.44 -0.15 10.38
N ASN A 13 -7.57 0.42 11.21
CA ASN A 13 -6.29 1.01 10.78
C ASN A 13 -5.41 0.04 9.97
N ILE A 14 -5.40 -1.24 10.31
CA ILE A 14 -4.66 -2.31 9.61
C ILE A 14 -5.12 -2.52 8.16
N ALA A 15 -6.40 -2.26 7.86
CA ALA A 15 -6.92 -2.41 6.51
C ALA A 15 -6.31 -1.36 5.57
N TYR A 16 -6.01 -0.16 6.08
CA TYR A 16 -5.32 0.88 5.31
C TYR A 16 -3.91 0.44 4.89
N LEU A 17 -3.18 -0.28 5.75
CA LEU A 17 -1.86 -0.82 5.38
C LEU A 17 -1.96 -1.79 4.20
N ARG A 18 -2.98 -2.66 4.20
CA ARG A 18 -3.27 -3.56 3.08
C ARG A 18 -3.64 -2.79 1.81
N PHE A 19 -4.42 -1.72 1.91
CA PHE A 19 -4.75 -0.89 0.74
C PHE A 19 -3.52 -0.22 0.14
N ILE A 20 -2.64 0.32 0.99
CA ILE A 20 -1.36 0.91 0.59
C ILE A 20 -0.45 -0.16 -0.04
N GLU A 21 -0.41 -1.38 0.50
CA GLU A 21 0.38 -2.48 -0.05
C GLU A 21 -0.09 -2.90 -1.45
N ILE A 22 -1.40 -2.95 -1.69
CA ILE A 22 -1.96 -3.23 -3.01
C ILE A 22 -1.54 -2.13 -4.00
N ALA A 23 -1.74 -0.86 -3.64
CA ALA A 23 -1.37 0.26 -4.50
C ALA A 23 0.13 0.29 -4.81
N ARG A 24 0.97 0.05 -3.80
CA ARG A 24 2.42 -0.03 -3.96
C ARG A 24 2.84 -1.17 -4.89
N THR A 25 2.24 -2.36 -4.74
CA THR A 25 2.54 -3.50 -5.63
C THR A 25 2.23 -3.18 -7.08
N LEU A 26 1.07 -2.56 -7.34
CA LEU A 26 0.68 -2.13 -8.69
C LEU A 26 1.61 -1.05 -9.25
N LEU A 27 2.02 -0.08 -8.43
CA LEU A 27 2.98 0.94 -8.85
C LEU A 27 4.34 0.34 -9.21
N VAL A 28 4.83 -0.59 -8.39
CA VAL A 28 6.13 -1.25 -8.60
C VAL A 28 6.11 -2.12 -9.86
N GLU A 29 4.99 -2.78 -10.18
CA GLU A 29 4.81 -3.45 -11.47
C GLU A 29 4.88 -2.46 -12.65
N GLN A 30 4.26 -1.29 -12.55
CA GLN A 30 4.33 -0.25 -13.58
C GLN A 30 5.75 0.33 -13.76
N LEU A 31 6.56 0.29 -12.70
CA LEU A 31 7.98 0.70 -12.72
C LEU A 31 8.92 -0.38 -13.27
N GLY A 32 8.40 -1.55 -13.68
CA GLY A 32 9.17 -2.63 -14.28
C GLY A 32 9.78 -3.63 -13.28
N LEU A 33 9.32 -3.60 -12.02
CA LEU A 33 9.67 -4.60 -11.02
C LEU A 33 8.51 -5.59 -10.90
N THR A 34 8.44 -6.52 -11.85
CA THR A 34 7.29 -7.43 -11.92
C THR A 34 7.42 -8.58 -10.92
N LEU A 35 6.28 -9.12 -10.45
CA LEU A 35 6.27 -10.28 -9.55
C LEU A 35 7.03 -11.49 -10.10
N PRO A 36 6.93 -11.86 -11.39
CA PRO A 36 7.71 -12.95 -11.97
C PRO A 36 9.23 -12.73 -11.89
N GLU A 37 9.71 -11.52 -12.18
CA GLU A 37 11.14 -11.20 -12.10
C GLU A 37 11.66 -11.22 -10.67
N MET A 38 10.89 -10.69 -9.72
CA MET A 38 11.23 -10.76 -8.30
C MET A 38 11.28 -12.21 -7.81
N ALA A 39 10.35 -13.06 -8.27
CA ALA A 39 10.34 -14.48 -7.95
C ALA A 39 11.54 -15.23 -8.54
N ALA A 40 11.88 -14.96 -9.80
CA ALA A 40 13.02 -15.58 -10.47
C ALA A 40 14.36 -15.18 -9.84
N THR A 41 14.50 -13.91 -9.44
CA THR A 41 15.74 -13.39 -8.84
C THR A 41 15.82 -13.58 -7.33
N GLN A 42 14.72 -13.98 -6.68
CA GLN A 42 14.54 -14.00 -5.22
C GLN A 42 14.86 -12.65 -4.56
N LYS A 43 14.69 -11.55 -5.28
CA LYS A 43 14.90 -10.19 -4.77
C LYS A 43 13.56 -9.51 -4.60
N TYR A 44 13.20 -9.29 -3.35
CA TYR A 44 11.94 -8.65 -2.98
C TYR A 44 12.23 -7.35 -2.23
N PRO A 45 11.55 -6.25 -2.57
CA PRO A 45 11.57 -5.07 -1.72
C PRO A 45 10.88 -5.39 -0.40
N VAL A 46 11.47 -4.95 0.69
CA VAL A 46 10.90 -5.08 2.04
C VAL A 46 10.49 -3.71 2.56
N VAL A 47 9.36 -3.64 3.25
CA VAL A 47 8.90 -2.41 3.88
C VAL A 47 9.76 -2.15 5.12
N VAL A 48 10.51 -1.05 5.11
CA VAL A 48 11.38 -0.66 6.23
C VAL A 48 10.80 0.48 7.09
N ARG A 49 9.87 1.25 6.53
CA ARG A 49 9.22 2.39 7.20
C ARG A 49 7.85 2.64 6.57
N THR A 50 6.89 3.03 7.39
CA THR A 50 5.56 3.44 6.96
C THR A 50 5.13 4.60 7.84
N GLU A 51 4.63 5.66 7.20
CA GLU A 51 4.07 6.83 7.87
C GLU A 51 2.64 7.03 7.36
N ILE A 52 1.70 7.18 8.28
CA ILE A 52 0.28 7.33 7.94
C ILE A 52 -0.34 8.33 8.90
N ASP A 53 -0.93 9.38 8.32
CA ASP A 53 -1.77 10.34 9.03
C ASP A 53 -3.25 10.03 8.77
N TYR A 54 -3.94 9.51 9.79
CA TYR A 54 -5.37 9.23 9.71
C TYR A 54 -6.19 10.51 9.91
N ARG A 55 -6.61 11.16 8.81
CA ARG A 55 -7.37 12.42 8.85
C ARG A 55 -8.88 12.23 9.01
N ARG A 56 -9.44 11.19 8.38
CA ARG A 56 -10.87 10.89 8.42
C ARG A 56 -11.08 9.38 8.30
N ALA A 57 -11.95 8.85 9.16
CA ALA A 57 -12.32 7.45 9.12
C ALA A 57 -13.24 7.15 7.93
N ALA A 58 -12.93 6.07 7.20
CA ALA A 58 -13.82 5.49 6.20
C ALA A 58 -14.84 4.55 6.87
N LYS A 59 -15.98 4.36 6.23
CA LYS A 59 -17.08 3.52 6.72
C LYS A 59 -17.43 2.42 5.73
N LEU A 60 -18.21 1.46 6.21
CA LEU A 60 -18.78 0.42 5.36
C LEU A 60 -19.64 1.06 4.26
N GLY A 61 -19.36 0.70 3.00
CA GLY A 61 -20.07 1.20 1.83
C GLY A 61 -19.40 2.40 1.15
N ASP A 62 -18.38 3.02 1.78
CA ASP A 62 -17.61 4.08 1.15
C ASP A 62 -16.83 3.54 -0.05
N ARG A 63 -16.76 4.34 -1.12
CA ARG A 63 -15.87 4.09 -2.26
C ARG A 63 -14.59 4.86 -2.02
N LEU A 64 -13.50 4.13 -1.86
CA LEU A 64 -12.18 4.69 -1.65
C LEU A 64 -11.39 4.64 -2.96
N THR A 65 -10.74 5.75 -3.29
CA THR A 65 -9.70 5.80 -4.31
C THR A 65 -8.37 5.83 -3.59
N ILE A 66 -7.45 4.95 -3.99
CA ILE A 66 -6.11 4.89 -3.45
C ILE A 66 -5.20 5.35 -4.57
N GLU A 67 -4.51 6.46 -4.32
CA GLU A 67 -3.54 7.04 -5.24
C GLU A 67 -2.17 6.83 -4.62
N GLY A 68 -1.20 6.49 -5.45
CA GLY A 68 0.17 6.34 -5.00
C GLY A 68 1.14 6.66 -6.13
N TRP A 69 2.26 7.28 -5.79
CA TRP A 69 3.31 7.64 -6.75
C TRP A 69 4.71 7.44 -6.15
N LEU A 70 5.70 7.38 -7.03
CA LEU A 70 7.10 7.35 -6.63
C LEU A 70 7.52 8.78 -6.26
N ASP A 71 7.78 9.02 -4.99
CA ASP A 71 8.17 10.34 -4.48
C ASP A 71 9.69 10.51 -4.44
N GLN A 72 10.40 9.47 -4.00
CA GLN A 72 11.86 9.49 -3.90
C GLN A 72 12.45 8.15 -4.34
N LEU A 73 13.59 8.22 -5.04
CA LEU A 73 14.37 7.07 -5.47
C LEU A 73 15.83 7.25 -5.07
N GLU A 74 16.34 6.31 -4.30
CA GLU A 74 17.74 6.19 -3.92
C GLU A 74 18.33 4.90 -4.51
N ARG A 75 19.62 4.64 -4.25
CA ARG A 75 20.34 3.50 -4.83
C ARG A 75 19.72 2.13 -4.52
N VAL A 76 19.16 1.95 -3.33
CA VAL A 76 18.60 0.67 -2.84
C VAL A 76 17.26 0.84 -2.10
N ARG A 77 16.68 2.03 -2.15
CA ARG A 77 15.47 2.41 -1.43
C ARG A 77 14.62 3.29 -2.34
N PHE A 78 13.31 3.19 -2.20
CA PHE A 78 12.37 4.14 -2.77
C PHE A 78 11.28 4.46 -1.75
N TRP A 79 10.71 5.66 -1.87
CA TRP A 79 9.56 6.10 -1.10
C TRP A 79 8.35 6.20 -2.02
N CYS A 80 7.24 5.59 -1.59
CA CYS A 80 5.94 5.76 -2.22
C CYS A 80 5.10 6.66 -1.32
N ALA A 81 4.55 7.71 -1.90
CA ALA A 81 3.56 8.58 -1.26
C ALA A 81 2.16 8.23 -1.78
#